data_AF-A0A3D9IPC8-F1
#
_entry.id   AF-A0A3D9IPC8-F1
#
_cell.length_a   1.000
_cell.length_b   1.000
_cell.length_c   1.000
_cell.angle_alpha   90.00
_cell.angle_beta   90.00
_cell.angle_gamma   90.00
#
_symmetry.space_group_name_H-M   'P 1'
#
loop_
_entity.id
_entity.type
_entity.pdbx_description
1 polymer ?
#
loop_
_entity_poly.entity_id
_entity_poly.type
_entity_poly.pdbx_seq_one_letter_code
_entity_poly.pdbx_strand_id
1 'polypeptide(L)'
;MKLIEFYRQLFLETSAIFEPVWEEEDIPFGYRWHKRNYPLPEQFQIRDMNTDHPALMYSLILPETYLGTTIYEEIKRYPSEYELSIVILNRQIWLNATLQTDKLQDSLMGFLHHSRGELMNVLDCIIRLPEEAEG
;
A
#
# COMPACT_ATOMS: atom_id res chain seq x y z
N MET A 1 24.76 -4.58 -8.68
CA MET A 1 23.30 -4.41 -8.66
C MET A 1 22.89 -4.13 -7.23
N LYS A 2 22.29 -2.97 -6.97
CA LYS A 2 21.72 -2.67 -5.65
C LYS A 2 20.49 -3.55 -5.43
N LEU A 3 20.21 -3.90 -4.17
CA LEU A 3 19.07 -4.76 -3.85
C LEU A 3 17.73 -4.17 -4.33
N ILE A 4 17.60 -2.84 -4.30
CA ILE A 4 16.42 -2.14 -4.82
C ILE A 4 16.24 -2.31 -6.35
N GLU A 5 17.32 -2.33 -7.12
CA GLU A 5 17.28 -2.55 -8.58
C GLU A 5 16.84 -3.97 -8.91
N PHE A 6 17.27 -4.95 -8.10
CA PHE A 6 16.83 -6.34 -8.21
C PHE A 6 15.31 -6.45 -8.01
N TYR A 7 14.77 -5.87 -6.94
CA TYR A 7 13.34 -5.94 -6.68
C TYR A 7 12.51 -5.17 -7.72
N ARG A 8 13.03 -4.06 -8.26
CA ARG A 8 12.42 -3.39 -9.40
C ARG A 8 12.31 -4.30 -10.61
N GLN A 9 13.41 -4.94 -11.00
CA GLN A 9 13.42 -5.81 -12.17
C GLN A 9 12.47 -7.00 -11.96
N LEU A 10 12.51 -7.61 -10.77
CA LEU A 10 11.58 -8.67 -10.39
C LEU A 10 10.12 -8.22 -10.48
N PHE A 11 9.80 -7.00 -10.04
CA PHE A 11 8.47 -6.44 -10.17
C PHE A 11 8.05 -6.29 -11.62
N LEU A 12 8.87 -5.69 -12.47
CA LEU A 12 8.56 -5.49 -13.88
C LEU A 12 8.32 -6.82 -14.61
N GLU A 13 9.15 -7.83 -14.35
CA GLU A 13 9.00 -9.15 -14.96
C GLU A 13 7.73 -9.86 -14.51
N THR A 14 7.46 -9.86 -13.21
CA THR A 14 6.29 -10.57 -12.66
C THR A 14 4.99 -9.85 -12.95
N SER A 15 4.95 -8.53 -12.80
CA SER A 15 3.75 -7.72 -13.10
C SER A 15 3.38 -7.80 -14.58
N ALA A 16 4.33 -7.83 -15.51
CA ALA A 16 4.04 -8.01 -16.94
C ALA A 16 3.31 -9.33 -17.25
N ILE A 17 3.48 -10.36 -16.41
CA ILE A 17 2.82 -11.67 -16.58
C ILE A 17 1.46 -11.69 -15.87
N PHE A 18 1.38 -11.18 -14.64
CA PHE A 18 0.21 -11.37 -13.77
C PHE A 18 -0.73 -10.16 -13.71
N GLU A 19 -0.20 -8.94 -13.79
CA GLU A 19 -0.96 -7.69 -13.69
C GLU A 19 -0.38 -6.60 -14.63
N PRO A 20 -0.51 -6.72 -15.97
CA PRO A 20 0.19 -5.87 -16.95
C PRO A 20 -0.46 -4.47 -17.13
N VAL A 21 -0.83 -3.85 -16.01
CA VAL A 21 -1.57 -2.58 -15.95
C VAL A 21 -0.94 -1.58 -14.97
N TRP A 22 0.23 -1.92 -14.41
CA TRP A 22 1.02 -1.03 -13.58
C TRP A 22 1.77 -0.04 -14.45
N GLU A 23 1.67 1.24 -14.11
CA GLU A 23 2.36 2.34 -14.77
C GLU A 23 3.41 2.91 -13.81
N GLU A 24 4.65 3.05 -14.26
CA GLU A 24 5.75 3.58 -13.43
C GLU A 24 5.67 5.10 -13.32
N GLU A 25 5.86 5.63 -12.11
CA GLU A 25 5.96 7.06 -11.82
C GLU A 25 7.42 7.39 -11.47
N ASP A 26 7.95 8.46 -12.08
CA ASP A 26 9.31 8.93 -11.81
C ASP A 26 9.38 9.61 -10.43
N ILE A 27 10.19 9.06 -9.52
CA ILE A 27 10.34 9.57 -8.16
C ILE A 27 11.83 9.64 -7.74
N PRO A 28 12.23 10.61 -6.89
CA PRO A 28 13.65 10.83 -6.60
C PRO A 28 14.34 9.74 -5.77
N PHE A 29 13.61 8.95 -4.98
CA PHE A 29 14.16 8.02 -3.99
C PHE A 29 13.43 6.68 -3.94
N GLY A 30 13.63 5.89 -5.00
CA GLY A 30 13.09 4.53 -5.11
C GLY A 30 12.31 4.36 -6.40
N TYR A 31 11.34 3.45 -6.37
CA TYR A 31 10.50 3.15 -7.51
C TYR A 31 9.04 3.10 -7.09
N ARG A 32 8.16 3.57 -7.97
CA ARG A 32 6.74 3.64 -7.71
C ARG A 32 5.97 3.28 -8.95
N TRP A 33 4.90 2.54 -8.74
CA TRP A 33 3.92 2.24 -9.76
C TRP A 33 2.53 2.54 -9.24
N HIS A 34 1.67 3.00 -10.13
CA HIS A 34 0.24 3.13 -9.87
C HIS A 34 -0.53 2.22 -10.82
N LYS A 35 -1.67 1.77 -10.31
CA LYS A 35 -2.65 1.01 -11.07
C LYS A 35 -4.01 1.61 -10.78
N ARG A 36 -4.66 2.10 -11.83
CA ARG A 36 -6.04 2.60 -11.73
C ARG A 36 -6.99 1.42 -11.82
N ASN A 37 -7.29 0.84 -10.66
CA ASN A 37 -8.28 -0.22 -10.55
C ASN A 37 -9.56 0.34 -9.94
N TYR A 38 -10.73 -0.11 -10.43
CA TYR A 38 -12.00 0.26 -9.81
C TYR A 38 -12.26 -0.70 -8.62
N PRO A 39 -12.63 -0.22 -7.43
CA PRO A 39 -13.08 1.14 -7.10
C PRO A 39 -12.00 2.09 -6.52
N LEU A 40 -10.81 1.58 -6.15
CA LEU A 40 -9.78 2.36 -5.45
C LEU A 40 -8.45 2.31 -6.22
N PRO A 41 -7.80 3.46 -6.48
CA PRO A 41 -6.46 3.47 -7.03
C PRO A 41 -5.49 2.72 -6.12
N GLU A 42 -4.65 1.90 -6.74
CA GLU A 42 -3.62 1.13 -6.08
C GLU A 42 -2.25 1.75 -6.40
N GLN A 43 -1.33 1.65 -5.44
CA GLN A 43 0.05 2.04 -5.65
C GLN A 43 0.97 1.00 -5.03
N PHE A 44 2.08 0.73 -5.71
CA PHE A 44 3.17 -0.07 -5.18
C PHE A 44 4.45 0.76 -5.18
N GLN A 45 5.22 0.70 -4.10
CA GLN A 45 6.49 1.40 -3.96
C GLN A 45 7.57 0.46 -3.44
N ILE A 46 8.78 0.67 -3.92
CA ILE A 46 10.00 0.13 -3.34
C ILE A 46 10.86 1.32 -2.92
N ARG A 47 11.08 1.48 -1.62
CA ARG A 47 11.82 2.62 -1.05
C ARG A 47 13.15 2.20 -0.46
N ASP A 48 14.17 3.01 -0.71
CA ASP A 48 15.50 2.86 -0.11
C ASP A 48 15.54 3.63 1.23
N MET A 49 14.81 3.14 2.23
CA MET A 49 14.68 3.81 3.55
C MET A 49 15.79 3.41 4.52
N ASN A 50 16.39 2.23 4.33
CA ASN A 50 17.47 1.67 5.15
C ASN A 50 18.53 1.12 4.22
N THR A 51 19.81 1.36 4.52
CA THR A 51 20.94 1.08 3.62
C THR A 51 21.10 -0.39 3.23
N ASP A 52 20.51 -1.31 4.01
CA ASP A 52 20.76 -2.75 3.86
C ASP A 52 19.59 -3.50 3.21
N HIS A 53 18.35 -3.07 3.45
CA HIS A 53 17.15 -3.73 2.95
C HIS A 53 16.11 -2.68 2.52
N PRO A 54 15.70 -2.63 1.23
CA PRO A 54 14.62 -1.77 0.80
C PRO A 54 13.28 -2.21 1.41
N ALA A 55 12.37 -1.26 1.52
CA ALA A 55 11.01 -1.47 1.99
C ALA A 55 10.05 -1.59 0.79
N LEU A 56 9.20 -2.61 0.80
CA LEU A 56 8.07 -2.79 -0.09
C LEU A 56 6.85 -2.14 0.55
N MET A 57 6.09 -1.36 -0.21
CA MET A 57 4.90 -0.68 0.29
C MET A 57 3.78 -0.77 -0.73
N TYR A 58 2.69 -1.42 -0.34
CA TYR A 58 1.44 -1.40 -1.09
C TYR A 58 0.49 -0.38 -0.47
N SER A 59 -0.20 0.39 -1.31
CA SER A 59 -1.15 1.41 -0.85
C SER A 59 -2.47 1.34 -1.59
N LEU A 60 -3.57 1.57 -0.85
CA LEU A 60 -4.86 1.98 -1.40
C LEU A 60 -5.05 3.48 -1.17
N ILE A 61 -5.45 4.20 -2.22
CA ILE A 61 -5.79 5.63 -2.14
C ILE A 61 -7.29 5.75 -1.92
N LEU A 62 -7.69 6.20 -0.74
CA LEU A 62 -9.09 6.31 -0.35
C LEU A 62 -9.61 7.74 -0.52
N PRO A 63 -10.89 7.90 -0.88
CA PRO A 63 -11.52 9.22 -0.92
C PRO A 63 -11.64 9.83 0.48
N GLU A 64 -11.75 11.16 0.54
CA GLU A 64 -11.83 11.96 1.77
C GLU A 64 -12.98 11.52 2.70
N THR A 65 -14.03 10.90 2.17
CA THR A 65 -15.16 10.36 2.95
C THR A 65 -14.75 9.35 4.01
N TYR A 66 -13.60 8.69 3.86
CA TYR A 66 -13.08 7.75 4.85
C TYR A 66 -12.54 8.47 6.11
N LEU A 67 -12.36 9.79 6.10
CA LEU A 67 -12.02 10.56 7.31
C LEU A 67 -13.15 10.52 8.34
N GLY A 68 -14.40 10.36 7.91
CA GLY A 68 -15.57 10.21 8.79
C GLY A 68 -15.85 8.76 9.19
N THR A 69 -14.82 7.91 9.28
CA THR A 69 -14.97 6.48 9.60
C THR A 69 -14.00 6.05 10.69
N THR A 70 -14.20 4.84 11.24
CA THR A 70 -13.32 4.22 12.23
C THR A 70 -12.00 3.68 11.68
N ILE A 71 -11.59 4.10 10.47
CA ILE A 71 -10.45 3.52 9.76
C ILE A 71 -9.13 3.62 10.56
N TYR A 72 -8.95 4.69 11.34
CA TYR A 72 -7.76 4.87 12.18
C TYR A 72 -7.72 3.86 13.31
N GLU A 73 -8.86 3.60 13.96
CA GLU A 73 -8.98 2.57 14.99
C GLU A 73 -8.79 1.16 14.40
N GLU A 74 -9.38 0.90 13.24
CA GLU A 74 -9.26 -0.39 12.57
C GLU A 74 -7.80 -0.71 12.22
N ILE A 75 -7.08 0.23 11.60
CA ILE A 75 -5.67 0.01 11.25
C ILE A 75 -4.80 -0.25 12.48
N LYS A 76 -5.02 0.49 13.56
CA LYS A 76 -4.23 0.34 14.78
C LYS A 76 -4.41 -1.02 15.46
N ARG A 77 -5.60 -1.62 15.33
CA ARG A 77 -5.94 -2.89 16.00
C ARG A 77 -5.85 -4.12 15.10
N TYR A 78 -5.77 -3.94 13.78
CA TYR A 78 -5.78 -5.04 12.83
C TYR A 78 -4.51 -5.89 12.98
N PRO A 79 -4.63 -7.21 13.21
CA PRO A 79 -3.49 -8.09 13.34
C PRO A 79 -2.88 -8.34 11.95
N SER A 80 -1.75 -7.70 11.66
CA SER A 80 -1.04 -7.81 10.38
C SER A 80 0.43 -8.17 10.62
N GLU A 81 1.00 -8.94 9.70
CA GLU A 81 2.45 -9.16 9.61
C GLU A 81 3.17 -7.97 8.93
N TYR A 82 2.40 -7.08 8.30
CA TYR A 82 2.87 -5.83 7.71
C TYR A 82 2.79 -4.67 8.68
N GLU A 83 3.63 -3.67 8.47
CA GLU A 83 3.47 -2.37 9.11
C GLU A 83 2.35 -1.61 8.40
N LEU A 84 1.15 -1.64 9.00
CA LEU A 84 -0.01 -0.90 8.52
C LEU A 84 0.06 0.57 8.97
N SER A 85 -0.20 1.50 8.05
CA SER A 85 -0.20 2.93 8.36
C SER A 85 -1.19 3.72 7.51
N ILE A 86 -1.58 4.88 8.02
CA ILE A 86 -2.37 5.87 7.29
C ILE A 86 -1.53 7.14 7.12
N VAL A 87 -1.49 7.66 5.90
CA VAL A 87 -0.92 8.97 5.60
C VAL A 87 -1.98 9.84 4.93
N ILE A 88 -2.18 11.06 5.42
CA ILE A 88 -3.06 12.04 4.79
C ILE A 88 -2.19 12.99 3.97
N LEU A 89 -2.43 13.06 2.67
CA LEU A 89 -1.74 13.98 1.78
C LEU A 89 -2.71 14.50 0.73
N ASN A 90 -2.75 15.81 0.51
CA ASN A 90 -3.60 16.46 -0.50
C ASN A 90 -5.09 16.05 -0.41
N ARG A 91 -5.64 15.96 0.81
CA ARG A 91 -7.02 15.50 1.09
C ARG A 91 -7.33 14.06 0.67
N GLN A 92 -6.31 13.28 0.32
CA GLN A 92 -6.43 11.84 0.08
C GLN A 92 -5.85 11.07 1.25
N ILE A 93 -6.44 9.91 1.53
CA ILE A 93 -5.97 9.00 2.57
C ILE A 93 -5.22 7.87 1.87
N TRP A 94 -3.98 7.66 2.29
CA TRP A 94 -3.14 6.56 1.84
C TRP A 94 -3.14 5.51 2.92
N LEU A 95 -3.83 4.41 2.65
CA LEU A 95 -3.79 3.22 3.48
C LEU A 95 -2.63 2.35 3.01
N ASN A 96 -1.62 2.13 3.84
CA ASN A 96 -0.39 1.46 3.43
C ASN A 96 -0.19 0.16 4.22
N ALA A 97 0.34 -0.85 3.54
CA ALA A 97 0.94 -2.03 4.13
C ALA A 97 2.41 -2.08 3.70
N THR A 98 3.32 -2.10 4.68
CA THR A 98 4.77 -2.03 4.44
C THR A 98 5.48 -3.26 4.96
N LEU A 99 6.46 -3.77 4.22
CA LEU A 99 7.32 -4.88 4.62
C LEU A 99 8.77 -4.61 4.20
N GLN A 100 9.71 -4.84 5.11
CA GLN A 100 11.14 -4.83 4.77
C GLN A 100 11.50 -6.11 4.01
N THR A 101 12.36 -6.01 3.00
CA THR A 101 12.66 -7.14 2.11
C THR A 101 13.39 -8.31 2.78
N ASP A 102 14.03 -8.11 3.93
CA ASP A 102 14.60 -9.17 4.78
C ASP A 102 13.53 -10.04 5.45
N LYS A 103 12.31 -9.52 5.62
CA LYS A 103 11.15 -10.22 6.17
C LYS A 103 10.25 -10.82 5.09
N LEU A 104 10.59 -10.64 3.80
CA LEU A 104 9.81 -11.16 2.70
C LEU A 104 9.94 -12.69 2.64
N GLN A 105 8.86 -13.40 3.01
CA GLN A 105 8.80 -14.86 2.93
C GLN A 105 8.21 -15.36 1.61
N ASP A 106 7.34 -14.56 0.99
CA ASP A 106 6.65 -14.88 -0.26
C ASP A 106 7.34 -14.28 -1.49
N SER A 107 6.84 -14.63 -2.68
CA SER A 107 7.16 -13.88 -3.90
C SER A 107 6.68 -12.43 -3.81
N LEU A 108 7.24 -11.54 -4.62
CA LEU A 108 6.82 -10.13 -4.67
C LEU A 108 5.33 -9.97 -5.01
N MET A 109 4.82 -10.82 -5.90
CA MET A 109 3.38 -10.86 -6.21
C MET A 109 2.55 -11.45 -5.06
N GLY A 110 3.11 -12.37 -4.29
CA GLY A 110 2.50 -12.89 -3.06
C GLY A 110 2.32 -11.77 -2.04
N PHE A 111 3.37 -10.98 -1.80
CA PHE A 111 3.29 -9.77 -0.98
C PHE A 111 2.15 -8.85 -1.44
N LEU A 112 2.10 -8.49 -2.72
CA LEU A 112 1.06 -7.62 -3.27
C LEU A 112 -0.35 -8.19 -3.08
N HIS A 113 -0.52 -9.48 -3.32
CA HIS A 113 -1.81 -10.15 -3.17
C HIS A 113 -2.29 -10.15 -1.72
N HIS A 114 -1.41 -10.54 -0.79
CA HIS A 114 -1.74 -10.60 0.64
C HIS A 114 -1.95 -9.21 1.23
N SER A 115 -1.06 -8.24 0.94
CA SER A 115 -1.21 -6.87 1.41
C SER A 115 -2.50 -6.25 0.90
N ARG A 116 -2.89 -6.50 -0.36
CA ARG A 116 -4.16 -6.06 -0.92
C ARG A 116 -5.34 -6.67 -0.17
N GLY A 117 -5.31 -7.97 0.07
CA GLY A 117 -6.35 -8.68 0.83
C GLY A 117 -6.53 -8.10 2.24
N GLU A 118 -5.43 -7.87 2.95
CA GLU A 118 -5.50 -7.30 4.30
C GLU A 118 -6.05 -5.88 4.32
N LEU A 119 -5.61 -5.01 3.41
CA LEU A 119 -6.15 -3.65 3.36
C LEU A 119 -7.64 -3.65 3.02
N MET A 120 -8.09 -4.52 2.12
CA MET A 120 -9.52 -4.67 1.83
C MET A 120 -10.31 -5.19 3.05
N ASN A 121 -9.77 -6.16 3.79
CA ASN A 121 -10.41 -6.66 5.01
C ASN A 121 -10.54 -5.55 6.07
N VAL A 122 -9.54 -4.66 6.19
CA VAL A 122 -9.66 -3.48 7.05
C VAL A 122 -10.83 -2.61 6.61
N LEU A 123 -10.95 -2.34 5.31
CA LEU A 123 -12.04 -1.51 4.77
C LEU A 123 -13.42 -2.14 4.99
N ASP A 124 -13.53 -3.46 4.96
CA ASP A 124 -14.78 -4.17 5.27
C ASP A 124 -15.19 -4.04 6.75
N CYS A 125 -14.25 -3.71 7.64
CA CYS A 125 -14.49 -3.58 9.08
C CYS A 125 -14.80 -2.14 9.54
N ILE A 126 -14.63 -1.13 8.68
CA ILE A 126 -14.83 0.27 9.09
C ILE A 126 -16.32 0.59 9.22
N ILE A 127 -16.63 1.52 10.13
CA ILE A 127 -17.98 2.02 10.34
C ILE A 127 -17.98 3.53 10.13
N ARG A 128 -19.05 4.08 9.54
CA ARG A 128 -19.26 5.54 9.45
C ARG A 128 -19.56 6.11 10.83
N LEU A 129 -18.84 7.17 11.20
CA LEU A 129 -19.11 7.91 12.41
C LEU A 129 -20.39 8.75 12.23
N PRO A 130 -21.19 8.95 13.29
CA PRO A 130 -22.30 9.89 13.25
C PRO A 130 -21.76 11.30 12.94
N GLU A 131 -22.42 12.04 12.05
CA GLU A 131 -22.15 13.47 11.93
C GLU A 131 -22.52 14.12 13.27
N GLU A 132 -21.57 14.84 13.89
CA GLU A 132 -21.88 15.63 15.07
C GLU A 132 -23.00 16.60 14.69
N ALA A 133 -24.17 16.43 15.29
CA ALA A 133 -25.27 17.36 15.10
C ALA A 133 -24.78 18.74 15.58
N GLU A 134 -24.59 19.66 14.64
CA GLU A 134 -24.31 21.07 14.95
C GLU A 134 -25.37 21.55 15.94
N GLY A 135 -24.94 21.79 17.18
CA GLY A 135 -25.75 22.32 18.27
C GLY A 135 -25.66 23.83 18.38
#